data_AF-A0A7L4PMG7-F1
#
_entry.id   AF-A0A7L4PMG7-F1
#
_cell.length_a   1.000
_cell.length_b   1.000
_cell.length_c   1.000
_cell.angle_alpha   90.00
_cell.angle_beta   90.00
_cell.angle_gamma   90.00
#
_symmetry.space_group_name_H-M   'P 1'
#
loop_
_entity.id
_entity.type
_entity.pdbx_description
1 polymer ?
#
loop_
_entity_poly.entity_id
_entity_poly.type
_entity_poly.pdbx_seq_one_letter_code
_entity_poly.pdbx_strand_id
1 'polypeptide(L)'
;MKSAVVLLSGGMDSAVCAAIAKNEGYSIYVLHVNYGQRTKIREYNCAKELSFFYNSVDFKVINLDFLKEIGGSALTDNSIELP
;
A
#
# COMPACT_ATOMS: atom_id res chain seq x y z
N MET A 1 -1.03 19.17 -16.34
CA MET A 1 -0.11 18.42 -15.45
C MET A 1 -0.59 16.98 -15.42
N LYS A 2 0.29 15.97 -15.56
CA LYS A 2 -0.14 14.56 -15.55
C LYS A 2 -0.21 14.04 -14.11
N SER A 3 -1.18 13.18 -13.81
CA SER A 3 -1.37 12.61 -12.48
C SER A 3 -1.48 11.09 -12.55
N ALA A 4 -0.94 10.41 -11.55
CA ALA A 4 -0.97 8.96 -11.44
C ALA A 4 -1.40 8.57 -10.02
N VAL A 5 -2.30 7.59 -9.92
CA VAL A 5 -2.62 6.93 -8.65
C VAL A 5 -1.75 5.68 -8.56
N VAL A 6 -0.94 5.59 -7.51
CA VAL A 6 -0.03 4.45 -7.28
C VAL A 6 -0.53 3.67 -6.07
N LEU A 7 -0.81 2.38 -6.29
CA LEU A 7 -1.08 1.43 -5.23
C LEU A 7 0.22 1.11 -4.50
N LEU A 8 0.41 1.69 -3.31
CA LEU A 8 1.65 1.60 -2.55
C LEU A 8 1.46 0.72 -1.33
N SER A 9 1.99 -0.50 -1.35
CA SER A 9 1.90 -1.45 -0.23
C SER A 9 2.98 -1.24 0.83
N GLY A 10 4.08 -0.55 0.47
CA GLY A 10 5.29 -0.47 1.28
C GLY A 10 6.36 -1.50 0.88
N GLY A 11 6.05 -2.40 -0.07
CA GLY A 11 7.00 -3.33 -0.66
C GLY A 11 7.77 -2.75 -1.85
N MET A 12 8.87 -3.41 -2.22
CA MET A 12 9.81 -2.97 -3.26
C MET A 12 9.13 -2.70 -4.60
N ASP A 13 8.31 -3.64 -5.09
CA ASP A 13 7.69 -3.53 -6.42
C ASP A 13 6.81 -2.27 -6.52
N SER A 14 6.00 -2.02 -5.49
CA SER A 14 5.14 -0.83 -5.43
C SER A 14 5.94 0.47 -5.34
N ALA A 15 7.10 0.44 -4.67
CA ALA A 15 8.02 1.58 -4.61
C ALA A 15 8.66 1.86 -5.97
N VAL A 16 9.04 0.82 -6.72
CA VAL A 16 9.56 0.96 -8.09
C VAL A 16 8.50 1.57 -9.01
N CYS A 17 7.23 1.15 -8.91
CA CYS A 17 6.14 1.79 -9.66
C CYS A 17 6.02 3.30 -9.36
N ALA A 18 6.11 3.70 -8.08
CA ALA A 18 6.11 5.11 -7.70
C ALA A 18 7.33 5.86 -8.27
N ALA A 19 8.52 5.24 -8.25
CA ALA A 19 9.72 5.82 -8.82
C ALA A 19 9.61 6.06 -10.34
N ILE A 20 9.06 5.08 -11.08
CA ILE A 20 8.82 5.22 -12.53
C ILE A 20 7.87 6.38 -12.80
N ALA A 21 6.72 6.42 -12.10
CA ALA A 21 5.75 7.51 -12.26
C ALA A 21 6.37 8.89 -11.93
N LYS A 22 7.22 8.97 -10.89
CA LYS A 22 7.92 10.21 -10.54
C LYS A 22 8.88 10.62 -11.66
N ASN A 23 9.67 9.68 -12.17
CA ASN A 23 10.66 9.92 -13.22
C ASN A 23 10.02 10.36 -14.54
N GLU A 24 8.81 9.88 -14.84
CA GLU A 24 8.02 10.30 -16.00
C GLU A 24 7.29 11.66 -15.79
N GLY A 25 7.47 12.30 -14.64
CA GLY A 25 6.96 13.65 -14.35
C GLY A 25 5.50 13.69 -13.89
N TYR A 26 4.95 12.60 -13.37
CA TYR A 26 3.60 12.59 -12.80
C TYR A 26 3.55 13.18 -11.39
N SER A 27 2.45 13.88 -11.10
CA SER A 27 1.99 14.11 -9.73
C SER A 27 1.42 12.81 -9.18
N ILE A 28 2.06 12.26 -8.14
CA ILE A 28 1.70 10.97 -7.56
C ILE A 28 0.64 11.16 -6.48
N TYR A 29 -0.44 10.39 -6.55
CA TYR A 29 -1.39 10.18 -5.48
C TYR A 29 -1.22 8.75 -4.99
N VAL A 30 -1.07 8.56 -3.69
CA VAL A 30 -0.86 7.23 -3.12
C VAL A 30 -2.18 6.65 -2.65
N LEU A 31 -2.42 5.38 -3.01
CA LEU A 31 -3.49 4.57 -2.47
C LEU A 31 -2.88 3.37 -1.72
N HIS A 32 -3.07 3.31 -0.41
CA HIS A 32 -2.67 2.19 0.43
C HIS A 32 -3.91 1.39 0.83
N VAL A 33 -3.86 0.07 0.67
CA VAL A 33 -4.99 -0.82 0.97
C VAL A 33 -4.64 -1.72 2.14
N ASN A 34 -5.39 -1.59 3.21
CA ASN A 34 -5.38 -2.51 4.33
C ASN A 34 -6.52 -3.50 4.16
N TYR A 35 -6.25 -4.79 4.21
CA TYR A 35 -7.26 -5.86 4.19
C TYR A 35 -7.21 -6.69 5.47
N GLY A 36 -6.64 -6.13 6.54
CA GLY A 36 -6.58 -6.77 7.84
C GLY A 36 -5.39 -7.72 8.02
N GLN A 37 -4.40 -7.66 7.13
CA GLN A 37 -3.20 -8.47 7.18
C GLN A 37 -2.38 -8.26 8.45
N ARG A 38 -1.67 -9.30 8.91
CA ARG A 38 -0.86 -9.25 10.14
C ARG A 38 0.23 -8.17 10.10
N THR A 39 0.79 -7.91 8.93
CA THR A 39 1.87 -6.95 8.68
C THR A 39 1.39 -5.52 8.47
N LYS A 40 0.08 -5.24 8.55
CA LYS A 40 -0.53 -3.95 8.17
C LYS A 40 0.14 -2.72 8.77
N ILE A 41 0.59 -2.79 10.04
CA ILE A 41 1.21 -1.64 10.71
C ILE A 41 2.57 -1.32 10.07
N ARG A 42 3.38 -2.36 9.80
CA ARG A 42 4.69 -2.19 9.16
C ARG A 42 4.53 -1.70 7.73
N GLU A 43 3.62 -2.31 6.97
CA GLU A 43 3.32 -1.94 5.59
C GLU A 43 2.82 -0.50 5.47
N TYR A 44 1.89 -0.08 6.34
CA TYR A 44 1.40 1.29 6.41
C TYR A 44 2.53 2.29 6.68
N ASN A 45 3.39 2.02 7.66
CA ASN A 45 4.51 2.91 7.99
C ASN A 45 5.47 3.05 6.80
N CYS A 46 5.86 1.93 6.18
CA CYS A 46 6.73 1.95 4.99
C CYS A 46 6.08 2.70 3.81
N ALA A 47 4.79 2.45 3.53
CA ALA A 47 4.07 3.14 2.47
C ALA A 47 3.97 4.66 2.73
N LYS A 48 3.74 5.05 3.99
CA LYS A 48 3.68 6.45 4.40
C LYS A 48 5.05 7.15 4.25
N GLU A 49 6.13 6.51 4.66
CA GLU A 49 7.49 7.03 4.46
C GLU A 49 7.84 7.21 2.97
N LEU A 50 7.52 6.22 2.14
CA LEU A 50 7.72 6.30 0.69
C LEU A 50 6.87 7.41 0.04
N SER A 51 5.64 7.60 0.49
CA SER A 51 4.76 8.68 0.06
C SER A 51 5.39 10.06 0.32
N PHE A 52 5.98 10.27 1.51
CA PHE A 52 6.74 11.48 1.80
C PHE A 52 7.99 11.59 0.94
N PHE A 53 8.77 10.51 0.80
CA PHE A 53 9.98 10.48 0.00
C PHE A 53 9.74 10.91 -1.46
N TYR A 54 8.67 10.40 -2.08
CA TYR A 54 8.31 10.75 -3.47
C TYR A 54 7.56 12.08 -3.60
N ASN A 55 7.29 12.78 -2.48
CA ASN A 55 6.47 13.99 -2.42
C ASN A 55 5.12 13.78 -3.11
N SER A 56 4.39 12.74 -2.72
CA SER A 56 3.03 12.51 -3.23
C SER A 56 2.10 13.66 -2.83
N VAL A 57 1.14 13.97 -3.69
CA VAL A 57 0.12 15.00 -3.49
C VAL A 57 -0.86 14.61 -2.38
N ASP A 58 -1.20 13.31 -2.29
CA ASP A 58 -2.09 12.78 -1.26
C ASP A 58 -1.71 11.34 -0.91
N PHE A 59 -2.10 10.92 0.29
CA PHE A 59 -1.94 9.57 0.81
C PHE A 59 -3.29 9.07 1.35
N LYS A 60 -3.99 8.28 0.52
CA LYS A 60 -5.28 7.72 0.88
C LYS A 60 -5.13 6.29 1.36
N VAL A 61 -5.80 5.97 2.47
CA VAL A 61 -5.91 4.60 2.98
C VAL A 61 -7.33 4.10 2.78
N ILE A 62 -7.46 2.87 2.25
CA ILE A 62 -8.72 2.12 2.22
C ILE A 62 -8.58 0.91 3.15
N ASN A 63 -9.53 0.75 4.05
CA ASN A 63 -9.62 -0.42 4.91
C ASN A 63 -10.71 -1.36 4.38
N LEU A 64 -10.33 -2.59 4.08
CA LEU A 64 -11.15 -3.70 3.60
C LEU A 64 -11.26 -4.77 4.69
N ASP A 65 -11.51 -4.35 5.93
CA ASP A 65 -11.53 -5.25 7.09
C ASP A 65 -12.60 -6.37 6.97
N PHE A 66 -13.64 -6.15 6.15
CA PHE A 66 -14.65 -7.17 5.82
C PHE A 66 -14.06 -8.43 5.19
N LEU A 67 -12.87 -8.36 4.58
CA LEU A 67 -12.20 -9.55 4.01
C LEU A 67 -11.88 -10.60 5.07
N LYS A 68 -11.76 -10.21 6.35
CA LYS A 68 -11.63 -11.16 7.46
C LYS A 68 -12.86 -12.03 7.66
N GLU A 69 -14.04 -11.52 7.35
CA GLU A 69 -15.31 -12.25 7.50
C GLU A 69 -15.44 -13.37 6.45
N ILE A 70 -14.81 -13.18 5.28
CA ILE A 70 -14.74 -14.21 4.23
C ILE A 70 -13.83 -15.38 4.70
N GLY A 71 -12.73 -15.07 5.39
CA GLY A 71 -11.80 -16.05 5.94
C GLY A 71 -10.93 -16.76 4.87
N GLY A 72 -10.27 -17.85 5.27
CA GLY A 72 -9.51 -18.72 4.35
C GLY A 72 -8.12 -18.22 3.94
N SER A 73 -7.61 -17.16 4.55
CA SER A 73 -6.28 -16.61 4.26
C SER A 73 -5.41 -16.56 5.52
N ALA A 74 -4.21 -17.16 5.45
CA ALA A 74 -3.21 -17.10 6.52
C ALA A 74 -2.73 -15.66 6.83
N LEU A 75 -2.88 -14.75 5.85
CA LEU A 75 -2.53 -13.35 6.02
C LEU A 75 -3.48 -12.62 6.98
N THR A 76 -4.73 -13.06 7.08
CA THR A 76 -5.79 -12.40 7.86
C THR A 76 -6.28 -13.20 9.06
N ASP A 77 -6.12 -14.53 9.04
CA ASP A 77 -6.50 -15.45 10.11
C ASP A 77 -5.26 -15.83 10.93
N ASN A 78 -5.29 -15.58 12.25
CA ASN A 78 -4.18 -15.86 13.16
C ASN A 78 -4.04 -17.35 13.51
N SER A 79 -5.03 -18.19 13.20
CA SER A 79 -5.01 -19.64 13.48
C SER A 79 -4.28 -20.46 12.43
N ILE A 80 -4.00 -19.88 11.25
CA ILE A 80 -3.32 -20.55 10.13
C ILE A 80 -1.84 -20.13 10.14
N GLU A 81 -0.89 -21.07 10.07
CA GLU A 81 0.52 -20.70 9.94
C GLU A 81 0.80 -19.97 8.61
N LEU A 82 1.67 -18.96 8.67
CA LEU A 82 2.19 -18.34 7.45
C LEU A 82 3.20 -19.30 6.80
N PRO A 83 3.18 -19.46 5.47
CA PRO A 83 4.18 -20.22 4.74
C PRO A 83 5.58 -19.57 4.77
#